data_AF-A0A8S3CN15-F1
#
_entry.id   AF-A0A8S3CN15-F1
#
_cell.length_a   1.000
_cell.length_b   1.000
_cell.length_c   1.000
_cell.angle_alpha   90.00
_cell.angle_beta   90.00
_cell.angle_gamma   90.00
#
_symmetry.space_group_name_H-M   'P 1'
#
loop_
_entity.id
_entity.type
_entity.pdbx_description
1 polymer ?
#
loop_
_entity_poly.entity_id
_entity_poly.type
_entity_poly.pdbx_seq_one_letter_code
_entity_poly.pdbx_strand_id
1 'polypeptide(L)' 'MKLTTFGGARDEDVLHWLQDTECIFDQVQLQSSNKYLAIQSYLGDAP' A
#
# COMPACT_ATOMS: atom_id res chain seq x y z
N MET A 1 -5.69 -1.76 12.21
CA MET A 1 -4.52 -1.25 11.46
C MET A 1 -5.06 -0.38 10.32
N LYS A 2 -4.40 0.73 9.95
CA LYS A 2 -4.87 1.61 8.87
C LYS A 2 -3.73 1.76 7.86
N LEU A 3 -4.02 1.54 6.58
CA LEU A 3 -3.03 1.71 5.52
C LEU A 3 -2.76 3.20 5.30
N THR A 4 -1.48 3.59 5.28
CA THR A 4 -1.05 4.95 4.97
C THR A 4 -0.80 5.10 3.47
N THR A 5 -0.91 6.32 2.96
CA THR A 5 -0.50 6.64 1.59
C THR A 5 1.04 6.64 1.53
N PHE A 6 1.62 6.10 0.46
CA PHE A 6 3.06 6.15 0.19
C PHE A 6 3.37 7.34 -0.71
N GLY A 7 4.13 8.31 -0.20
CA GLY A 7 4.48 9.54 -0.92
C GLY A 7 5.76 9.47 -1.75
N GLY A 8 6.55 8.40 -1.63
CA GLY A 8 7.85 8.28 -2.28
C GLY A 8 8.95 9.16 -1.68
N ALA A 9 8.78 9.60 -0.42
CA ALA A 9 9.80 10.38 0.27
C ALA A 9 11.05 9.53 0.55
N ARG A 10 12.22 10.17 0.62
CA ARG A 10 13.52 9.48 0.74
C ARG A 10 13.65 8.66 2.04
N ASP A 11 12.92 9.05 3.06
CA ASP A 11 12.87 8.44 4.40
C ASP A 11 11.74 7.41 4.55
N GLU A 12 10.86 7.26 3.56
CA GLU A 12 9.83 6.22 3.58
C GLU A 12 10.40 4.84 3.23
N ASP A 13 10.16 3.88 4.13
CA ASP A 13 10.52 2.48 3.89
C ASP A 13 9.44 1.79 3.03
N VAL A 14 9.71 1.75 1.73
CA VAL A 14 8.83 1.12 0.74
C VAL A 14 8.56 -0.36 1.02
N LEU A 15 9.55 -1.10 1.57
CA LEU A 15 9.40 -2.54 1.81
C LEU A 15 8.47 -2.77 3.01
N HIS A 16 8.64 -1.98 4.06
CA HIS A 16 7.75 -2.02 5.22
C HIS A 16 6.32 -1.65 4.83
N TRP A 17 6.14 -0.60 4.03
CA TRP A 17 4.83 -0.18 3.56
C TRP A 17 4.14 -1.25 2.69
N LEU A 18 4.87 -1.94 1.81
CA LEU A 18 4.32 -3.05 1.01
C LEU A 18 3.90 -4.23 1.90
N GLN A 19 4.67 -4.54 2.95
CA GLN A 19 4.32 -5.60 3.90
C GLN A 19 3.02 -5.27 4.66
N ASP A 20 2.87 -4.04 5.13
CA ASP A 20 1.65 -3.57 5.77
C ASP A 20 0.45 -3.58 4.81
N THR A 21 0.68 -3.20 3.55
CA THR A 21 -0.33 -3.24 2.48
C THR A 21 -0.82 -4.66 2.24
N GLU A 22 0.08 -5.62 2.04
CA GLU A 22 -0.28 -7.02 1.82
C GLU A 22 -1.00 -7.62 3.04
N CYS A 23 -0.55 -7.30 4.26
CA CYS A 23 -1.22 -7.75 5.48
C CYS A 23 -2.69 -7.28 5.55
N ILE A 24 -2.95 -6.01 5.22
CA ILE A 24 -4.30 -5.45 5.20
C ILE A 24 -5.13 -6.07 4.07
N PHE A 25 -4.57 -6.22 2.87
CA PHE A 25 -5.27 -6.83 1.74
C PHE A 25 -5.66 -8.29 2.00
N ASP A 26 -4.80 -9.05 2.68
CA ASP A 26 -5.10 -10.42 3.09
C ASP A 26 -6.18 -10.47 4.17
N GLN A 27 -6.16 -9.55 5.14
CA GLN A 27 -7.19 -9.45 6.19
C GLN A 27 -8.59 -9.20 5.62
N VAL A 28 -8.70 -8.38 4.56
CA VAL A 28 -9.98 -8.08 3.89
C VAL A 28 -10.30 -9.06 2.76
N GLN A 29 -9.49 -10.10 2.59
CA GLN A 29 -9.62 -11.12 1.54
C GLN A 29 -9.73 -10.52 0.13
N LEU A 30 -8.94 -9.47 -0.14
CA LEU A 30 -8.94 -8.80 -1.43
C LEU A 30 -8.40 -9.74 -2.50
N GLN A 31 -9.18 -9.97 -3.56
CA GLN A 31 -8.74 -10.79 -4.69
C GLN A 31 -7.48 -10.19 -5.33
N SER A 32 -6.56 -11.06 -5.76
CA SER A 32 -5.27 -10.65 -6.32
C SER A 32 -5.39 -9.67 -7.51
N SER A 33 -6.43 -9.82 -8.34
CA SER A 33 -6.74 -8.89 -9.43
C SER A 33 -7.06 -7.47 -8.96
N ASN A 34 -7.62 -7.35 -7.76
CA ASN A 34 -8.07 -6.08 -7.18
C ASN A 34 -6.98 -5.43 -6.31
N LYS A 35 -5.98 -6.20 -5.83
CA LYS A 35 -4.84 -5.66 -5.08
C LYS A 35 -4.10 -4.58 -5.89
N TYR A 36 -3.87 -4.82 -7.18
CA TYR A 36 -3.23 -3.84 -8.08
C TYR A 36 -4.06 -2.56 -8.28
N LEU A 37 -5.39 -2.67 -8.33
CA LEU A 37 -6.24 -1.48 -8.46
C LEU A 37 -6.29 -0.70 -7.13
N ALA A 38 -6.35 -1.42 -6.02
CA ALA A 38 -6.40 -0.82 -4.70
C ALA A 38 -5.10 -0.07 -4.37
N ILE A 39 -3.93 -0.65 -4.68
CA ILE A 39 -2.63 -0.03 -4.36
C ILE A 39 -2.49 1.36 -4.98
N GLN A 40 -3.03 1.59 -6.17
CA GLN A 40 -2.99 2.90 -6.84
C GLN A 40 -3.69 3.99 -6.04
N SER A 41 -4.72 3.65 -5.25
CA SER A 41 -5.42 4.62 -4.39
C SER A 41 -4.60 5.04 -3.16
N TYR A 42 -3.50 4.35 -2.88
CA TYR A 42 -2.59 4.61 -1.76
C TYR A 42 -1.20 5.09 -2.22
N LEU A 43 -0.99 5.32 -3.50
CA LEU A 43 0.19 6.02 -4.01
C LEU A 43 -0.12 7.52 -4.04
N GLY A 44 0.69 8.30 -3.34
CA GLY A 44 0.64 9.76 -3.38
C GLY A 44 1.46 10.30 -4.56
N ASP A 45 1.24 11.57 -4.88
CA ASP A 45 2.11 12.28 -5.81
C ASP A 45 3.52 12.38 -5.21
N ALA A 46 4.53 11.93 -5.96
CA ALA A 46 5.92 12.05 -5.54
C ALA A 46 6.32 13.54 -5.48
N PRO A 47 7.02 13.99 -4.41
CA PRO A 47 7.46 15.36 -4.26
C PRO A 47 8.54 15.79 -5.26
#